data_AF-A0A9D1HX04-F1
#
_entry.id   AF-A0A9D1HX04-F1
#
_cell.length_a   1.000
_cell.length_b   1.000
_cell.length_c   1.000
_cell.angle_alpha   90.00
_cell.angle_beta   90.00
_cell.angle_gamma   90.00
#
_symmetry.space_group_name_H-M   'P 1'
#
loop_
_entity.id
_entity.type
_entity.pdbx_description
1 polymer ?
#
loop_
_entity_poly.entity_id
_entity_poly.type
_entity_poly.pdbx_seq_one_letter_code
_entity_poly.pdbx_strand_id
1 'polypeptide(L)'
;MKLKIFERWTKMRADIQQEKNREEYFQPLILPERGFVLLKGEYIPQKIKTEQHEDGIEEIISKNFGRDVVDRIPKEKRTLYTYEQILLERGAVVFINRTYVNLGEYQIAPKKILTSTGTLNIPNGVGDLDGNQASGLLKYMNDFKRMGTLAIYQVMIDPNTKEKRYQDMLLFELNQQLSDRVYYSMKQEQEIVRQERQLKL
;
A
#
# COMPACT_ATOMS: atom_id res chain seq x y z
N MET A 1 -30.11 -44.37 -3.92
CA MET A 1 -28.63 -44.49 -3.87
C MET A 1 -27.87 -43.43 -4.69
N LYS A 2 -28.48 -42.73 -5.67
CA LYS A 2 -27.83 -41.67 -6.48
C LYS A 2 -27.64 -40.31 -5.79
N LEU A 3 -28.52 -39.93 -4.84
CA LEU A 3 -28.45 -38.67 -4.10
C LEU A 3 -27.16 -38.48 -3.29
N LYS A 4 -26.65 -39.56 -2.66
CA LYS A 4 -25.41 -39.51 -1.86
C LYS A 4 -24.14 -39.26 -2.68
N ILE A 5 -24.13 -39.63 -3.97
CA ILE A 5 -22.97 -39.41 -4.86
C ILE A 5 -22.93 -37.95 -5.31
N PHE A 6 -24.09 -37.36 -5.62
CA PHE A 6 -24.18 -35.95 -5.99
C PHE A 6 -23.75 -35.04 -4.83
N GLU A 7 -24.26 -35.28 -3.61
CA GLU A 7 -23.83 -34.52 -2.42
C GLU A 7 -22.33 -34.64 -2.12
N ARG A 8 -21.76 -35.84 -2.30
CA ARG A 8 -20.30 -36.06 -2.18
C ARG A 8 -19.52 -35.28 -3.24
N TRP A 9 -20.01 -35.26 -4.48
CA TRP A 9 -19.38 -34.52 -5.58
C TRP A 9 -19.48 -33.01 -5.39
N THR A 10 -20.60 -32.50 -4.89
CA THR A 10 -20.79 -31.08 -4.59
C THR A 10 -19.90 -30.64 -3.44
N LYS A 11 -19.79 -31.47 -2.39
CA LYS A 11 -18.88 -31.23 -1.27
C LYS A 11 -17.42 -31.29 -1.72
N MET A 12 -17.05 -32.31 -2.51
CA MET A 12 -15.70 -32.42 -3.08
C MET A 12 -15.37 -31.25 -4.01
N ARG A 13 -16.31 -30.74 -4.81
CA ARG A 13 -16.11 -29.52 -5.62
C ARG A 13 -15.95 -28.27 -4.75
N ALA A 14 -16.74 -28.14 -3.69
CA ALA A 14 -16.60 -27.05 -2.72
C ALA A 14 -15.27 -27.11 -1.97
N ASP A 15 -14.82 -28.32 -1.59
CA ASP A 15 -13.53 -28.56 -0.95
C ASP A 15 -12.37 -28.29 -1.93
N ILE A 16 -12.49 -28.71 -3.19
CA ILE A 16 -11.50 -28.40 -4.26
C ILE A 16 -11.48 -26.90 -4.58
N GLN A 17 -12.62 -26.19 -4.50
CA GLN A 17 -12.66 -24.72 -4.63
C GLN A 17 -12.07 -24.03 -3.40
N GLN A 18 -12.27 -24.56 -2.20
CA GLN A 18 -11.58 -24.10 -0.99
C GLN A 18 -10.07 -24.39 -1.03
N GLU A 19 -9.64 -25.51 -1.60
CA GLU A 19 -8.23 -25.87 -1.78
C GLU A 19 -7.54 -25.04 -2.87
N LYS A 20 -8.23 -24.73 -3.98
CA LYS A 20 -7.73 -23.76 -4.97
C LYS A 20 -7.59 -22.34 -4.40
N ASN A 21 -8.48 -21.94 -3.48
CA ASN A 21 -8.31 -20.70 -2.72
C ASN A 21 -7.16 -20.78 -1.69
N ARG A 22 -6.72 -21.98 -1.28
CA ARG A 22 -5.58 -22.13 -0.36
C ARG A 22 -4.24 -21.83 -1.02
N GLU A 23 -4.06 -22.16 -2.30
CA GLU A 23 -2.79 -21.91 -3.01
C GLU A 23 -2.41 -20.41 -3.03
N GLU A 24 -3.40 -19.51 -3.14
CA GLU A 24 -3.16 -18.06 -3.11
C GLU A 24 -2.56 -17.60 -1.76
N TYR A 25 -2.89 -18.26 -0.65
CA TYR A 25 -2.36 -17.93 0.68
C TYR A 25 -0.93 -18.42 0.93
N PHE A 26 -0.41 -19.31 0.07
CA PHE A 26 0.97 -19.81 0.14
C PHE A 26 1.91 -19.15 -0.87
N GLN A 27 1.38 -18.29 -1.76
CA GLN A 27 2.22 -17.52 -2.66
C GLN A 27 3.13 -16.58 -1.87
N PRO A 28 4.41 -16.44 -2.25
CA PRO A 28 5.34 -15.51 -1.63
C PRO A 28 4.74 -14.11 -1.48
N LEU A 29 5.02 -13.49 -0.34
CA LEU A 29 4.57 -12.13 -0.05
C LEU A 29 5.64 -11.14 -0.48
N ILE A 30 5.21 -10.05 -1.10
CA ILE A 30 6.06 -8.90 -1.38
C ILE A 30 5.85 -7.79 -0.35
N LEU A 31 4.71 -7.82 0.36
CA LEU A 31 4.35 -6.90 1.43
C LEU A 31 5.39 -6.94 2.55
N PRO A 32 5.96 -5.80 2.95
CA PRO A 32 6.84 -5.73 4.11
C PRO A 32 6.08 -5.93 5.43
N GLU A 33 6.67 -6.63 6.39
CA GLU A 33 6.02 -7.00 7.66
C GLU A 33 5.71 -5.82 8.57
N ARG A 34 6.47 -4.72 8.44
CA ARG A 34 6.24 -3.46 9.18
C ARG A 34 5.58 -2.39 8.32
N GLY A 35 5.33 -2.71 7.05
CA GLY A 35 4.81 -1.78 6.07
C GLY A 35 5.89 -0.93 5.38
N PHE A 36 5.46 0.15 4.74
CA PHE A 36 6.30 0.90 3.82
C PHE A 36 5.85 2.34 3.62
N VAL A 37 6.75 3.13 3.05
CA VAL A 37 6.50 4.48 2.55
C VAL A 37 6.81 4.51 1.06
N LEU A 38 5.86 4.97 0.25
CA LEU A 38 6.03 5.16 -1.19
C LEU A 38 6.05 6.66 -1.50
N LEU A 39 7.24 7.21 -1.71
CA LEU A 39 7.42 8.64 -1.94
C LEU A 39 6.85 9.09 -3.28
N LYS A 40 6.58 10.38 -3.39
CA LYS A 40 6.16 11.00 -4.65
C LYS A 40 7.24 10.84 -5.72
N GLY A 41 6.84 10.44 -6.91
CA GLY A 41 7.72 10.12 -8.04
C GLY A 41 8.34 8.73 -7.99
N GLU A 42 8.26 8.01 -6.87
CA GLU A 42 8.88 6.70 -6.71
C GLU A 42 7.93 5.55 -7.07
N TYR A 43 8.50 4.50 -7.66
CA TYR A 43 7.82 3.24 -7.96
C TYR A 43 8.11 2.14 -6.94
N ILE A 44 9.30 2.18 -6.33
CA ILE A 44 9.75 1.18 -5.35
C ILE A 44 9.59 1.79 -3.96
N PRO A 45 8.77 1.21 -3.07
CA PRO A 45 8.58 1.77 -1.75
C PRO A 45 9.78 1.49 -0.84
N GLN A 46 10.01 2.40 0.10
CA GLN A 46 10.97 2.25 1.17
C GLN A 46 10.33 1.45 2.31
N LYS A 47 10.87 0.26 2.58
CA LYS A 47 10.37 -0.65 3.61
C LYS A 47 10.73 -0.13 4.99
N ILE A 48 9.78 -0.19 5.93
CA ILE A 48 10.05 0.02 7.35
C ILE A 48 10.78 -1.23 7.86
N LYS A 49 12.00 -1.04 8.40
CA LYS A 49 12.90 -2.15 8.81
C LYS A 49 13.05 -2.30 10.31
N THR A 50 12.48 -1.38 11.09
CA THR A 50 12.53 -1.37 12.54
C THR A 50 11.28 -2.00 13.11
N GLU A 51 11.35 -2.54 14.33
CA GLU A 51 10.17 -3.05 15.02
C GLU A 51 9.21 -1.92 15.41
N GLN A 52 9.76 -0.81 15.88
CA GLN A 52 9.02 0.42 16.14
C GLN A 52 8.84 1.18 14.82
N HIS A 53 7.60 1.35 14.38
CA HIS A 53 7.29 2.06 13.13
C HIS A 53 7.81 3.50 13.13
N GLU A 54 7.79 4.15 14.30
CA GLU A 54 8.21 5.55 14.47
C GLU A 54 9.68 5.73 14.10
N ASP A 55 10.55 4.87 14.64
CA ASP A 55 11.99 4.89 14.36
C ASP A 55 12.27 4.66 12.88
N GLY A 56 11.60 3.69 12.26
CA GLY A 56 11.82 3.36 10.86
C GLY A 56 11.31 4.43 9.91
N ILE A 57 10.23 5.11 10.26
CA ILE A 57 9.76 6.27 9.50
C ILE A 57 10.66 7.48 9.74
N GLU A 58 11.15 7.69 10.97
CA GLU A 58 12.13 8.73 11.27
C GLU A 58 13.40 8.59 10.41
N GLU A 59 13.89 7.36 10.24
CA GLU A 59 15.01 7.04 9.36
C GLU A 59 14.70 7.39 7.90
N ILE A 60 13.51 7.00 7.40
CA ILE A 60 13.06 7.32 6.04
C ILE A 60 12.96 8.85 5.85
N ILE A 61 12.37 9.58 6.80
CA ILE A 61 12.27 11.05 6.72
C ILE A 61 13.66 11.67 6.72
N SER A 62 14.52 11.28 7.65
CA SER A 62 15.88 11.82 7.79
C SER A 62 16.69 11.63 6.51
N LYS A 63 16.57 10.46 5.89
CA LYS A 63 17.29 10.10 4.66
C LYS A 63 16.82 10.89 3.44
N ASN A 64 15.50 11.10 3.30
CA ASN A 64 14.93 11.65 2.06
C ASN A 64 14.66 13.17 2.13
N PHE A 65 14.46 13.72 3.34
CA PHE A 65 14.10 15.12 3.52
C PHE A 65 15.10 15.90 4.40
N GLY A 66 16.12 15.22 4.93
CA GLY A 66 17.11 15.82 5.82
C GLY A 66 16.79 15.57 7.29
N ARG A 67 17.84 15.38 8.09
CA ARG A 67 17.73 15.15 9.53
C ARG A 67 17.16 16.36 10.28
N ASP A 68 17.37 17.56 9.74
CA ASP A 68 16.88 18.81 10.31
C ASP A 68 15.35 18.88 10.35
N VAL A 69 14.65 18.17 9.45
CA VAL A 69 13.18 18.05 9.50
C VAL A 69 12.74 17.36 10.79
N VAL A 70 13.43 16.29 11.18
CA VAL A 70 13.15 15.56 12.43
C VAL A 70 13.59 16.39 13.64
N ASP A 71 14.75 17.05 13.56
CA ASP A 71 15.32 17.79 14.69
C ASP A 71 14.48 18.99 15.10
N ARG A 72 13.74 19.60 14.15
CA ARG A 72 12.77 20.68 14.44
C ARG A 72 11.54 20.22 15.20
N ILE A 73 11.28 18.92 15.30
CA ILE A 73 10.13 18.37 16.02
C ILE A 73 10.53 18.20 17.49
N PRO A 74 9.79 18.80 18.44
CA PRO A 74 9.99 18.57 19.86
C PRO A 74 9.93 17.07 20.18
N LYS A 75 10.81 16.57 21.06
CA LYS A 75 10.96 15.13 21.31
C LYS A 75 9.63 14.47 21.72
N GLU A 76 8.83 15.15 22.53
CA GLU A 76 7.52 14.71 23.01
C GLU A 76 6.45 14.64 21.91
N LYS A 77 6.70 15.24 20.74
CA LYS A 77 5.81 15.21 19.57
C LYS A 77 6.32 14.27 18.47
N ARG A 78 7.47 13.61 18.66
CA ARG A 78 8.01 12.62 17.71
C ARG A 78 7.26 11.30 17.88
N THR A 79 6.11 11.22 17.24
CA THR A 79 5.22 10.05 17.26
C THR A 79 4.98 9.56 15.84
N LEU A 80 4.48 8.34 15.70
CA LEU A 80 4.02 7.81 14.41
C LEU A 80 3.12 8.81 13.67
N TYR A 81 2.15 9.40 14.38
CA TYR A 81 1.17 10.32 13.81
C TYR A 81 1.82 11.57 13.18
N THR A 82 2.79 12.16 13.89
CA THR A 82 3.52 13.34 13.42
C THR A 82 4.36 13.01 12.18
N TYR A 83 5.03 11.88 12.20
CA TYR A 83 5.84 11.45 11.07
C TYR A 83 5.00 11.07 9.84
N GLU A 84 3.89 10.36 10.04
CA GLU A 84 2.91 10.12 8.98
C GLU A 84 2.39 11.42 8.37
N GLN A 85 2.15 12.45 9.19
CA GLN A 85 1.73 13.77 8.69
C GLN A 85 2.76 14.37 7.74
N ILE A 86 4.02 14.38 8.13
CA ILE A 86 5.13 14.93 7.32
C ILE A 86 5.23 14.23 5.97
N LEU A 87 5.04 12.91 5.96
CA LEU A 87 5.05 12.09 4.74
C LEU A 87 3.87 12.39 3.84
N LEU A 88 2.65 12.38 4.39
CA LEU A 88 1.42 12.61 3.62
C LEU A 88 1.38 14.04 3.05
N GLU A 89 1.85 15.05 3.80
CA GLU A 89 1.98 16.44 3.31
C GLU A 89 2.93 16.55 2.11
N ARG A 90 3.87 15.61 1.97
CA ARG A 90 4.81 15.53 0.83
C ARG A 90 4.32 14.61 -0.27
N GLY A 91 3.07 14.15 -0.20
CA GLY A 91 2.47 13.27 -1.20
C GLY A 91 2.97 11.83 -1.14
N ALA A 92 3.55 11.39 -0.03
CA ALA A 92 3.93 9.99 0.14
C ALA A 92 2.73 9.15 0.60
N VAL A 93 2.58 7.96 0.02
CA VAL A 93 1.64 6.93 0.50
C VAL A 93 2.30 6.18 1.65
N VAL A 94 1.56 5.95 2.73
CA VAL A 94 2.08 5.26 3.93
C VAL A 94 1.23 4.04 4.22
N PHE A 95 1.86 2.87 4.27
CA PHE A 95 1.25 1.64 4.75
C PHE A 95 1.90 1.21 6.05
N ILE A 96 1.10 1.06 7.10
CA ILE A 96 1.53 0.52 8.40
C ILE A 96 0.91 -0.84 8.60
N ASN A 97 1.74 -1.85 8.84
CA ASN A 97 1.27 -3.18 9.21
C ASN A 97 1.34 -3.31 10.74
N ARG A 98 0.17 -3.37 11.38
CA ARG A 98 0.04 -3.39 12.85
C ARG A 98 0.14 -4.78 13.43
N THR A 99 0.30 -5.81 12.60
CA THR A 99 0.48 -7.18 13.09
C THR A 99 1.91 -7.39 13.53
N TYR A 100 2.06 -7.93 14.74
CA TYR A 100 3.36 -8.29 15.26
C TYR A 100 3.86 -9.57 14.59
N VAL A 101 4.60 -9.41 13.50
CA VAL A 101 5.30 -10.47 12.75
C VAL A 101 6.81 -10.21 12.80
N ASN A 102 7.65 -11.22 13.02
CA ASN A 102 9.10 -10.98 13.00
C ASN A 102 9.59 -10.69 11.57
N LEU A 103 10.72 -9.99 11.45
CA LEU A 103 11.29 -9.70 10.13
C LEU A 103 11.70 -11.00 9.40
N GLY A 104 11.28 -11.14 8.15
CA GLY A 104 11.51 -12.32 7.30
C GLY A 104 10.52 -13.47 7.53
N GLU A 105 9.63 -13.37 8.52
CA GLU A 105 8.66 -14.42 8.84
C GLU A 105 7.61 -14.64 7.75
N TYR A 106 7.25 -13.61 6.98
CA TYR A 106 6.40 -13.73 5.79
C TYR A 106 7.02 -14.59 4.70
N GLN A 107 8.35 -14.66 4.60
CA GLN A 107 9.02 -15.53 3.63
C GLN A 107 8.99 -17.00 4.06
N ILE A 108 8.96 -17.25 5.37
CA ILE A 108 8.90 -18.59 5.96
C ILE A 108 7.46 -19.10 6.03
N ALA A 109 6.51 -18.21 6.34
CA ALA A 109 5.10 -18.53 6.55
C ALA A 109 4.16 -17.47 5.93
N PRO A 110 3.99 -17.46 4.58
CA PRO A 110 3.12 -16.51 3.89
C PRO A 110 1.69 -16.45 4.43
N LYS A 111 1.16 -17.56 4.94
CA LYS A 111 -0.17 -17.63 5.55
C LYS A 111 -0.41 -16.64 6.70
N LYS A 112 0.64 -16.09 7.32
CA LYS A 112 0.51 -15.08 8.39
C LYS A 112 -0.14 -13.78 7.92
N ILE A 113 -0.15 -13.50 6.61
CA ILE A 113 -0.88 -12.36 6.08
C ILE A 113 -2.39 -12.42 6.38
N LEU A 114 -2.95 -13.62 6.51
CA LEU A 114 -4.38 -13.83 6.77
C LEU A 114 -4.86 -13.26 8.10
N THR A 115 -3.97 -13.16 9.08
CA THR A 115 -4.27 -12.55 10.38
C THR A 115 -3.71 -11.13 10.46
N SER A 116 -3.13 -10.64 9.37
CA SER A 116 -2.47 -9.35 9.36
C SER A 116 -3.47 -8.20 9.25
N THR A 117 -3.21 -7.17 10.03
CA THR A 117 -4.01 -5.96 10.17
C THR A 117 -3.14 -4.77 9.79
N GLY A 118 -3.66 -3.89 8.93
CA GLY A 118 -2.88 -2.74 8.47
C GLY A 118 -3.74 -1.54 8.11
N THR A 119 -3.04 -0.43 7.92
CA THR A 119 -3.63 0.84 7.51
C THR A 119 -2.84 1.40 6.34
N LEU A 120 -3.54 1.68 5.24
CA LEU A 120 -2.99 2.33 4.05
C LEU A 120 -3.55 3.75 3.97
N ASN A 121 -2.67 4.74 4.12
CA ASN A 121 -2.99 6.16 4.03
C ASN A 121 -2.51 6.73 2.69
N ILE A 122 -3.44 7.28 1.92
CA ILE A 122 -3.19 7.86 0.59
C ILE A 122 -3.40 9.38 0.68
N PRO A 123 -2.37 10.20 0.40
CA PRO A 123 -2.47 11.65 0.54
C PRO A 123 -3.35 12.23 -0.57
N ASN A 124 -4.32 13.06 -0.19
CA ASN A 124 -5.25 13.77 -1.09
C ASN A 124 -5.98 12.89 -2.12
N GLY A 125 -6.07 11.58 -1.87
CA GLY A 125 -6.75 10.62 -2.74
C GLY A 125 -5.90 10.09 -3.90
N VAL A 126 -6.44 9.09 -4.62
CA VAL A 126 -5.70 8.35 -5.65
C VAL A 126 -5.43 9.20 -6.89
N GLY A 127 -6.30 10.18 -7.18
CA GLY A 127 -6.14 11.09 -8.31
C GLY A 127 -4.86 11.94 -8.26
N ASP A 128 -4.35 12.20 -7.06
CA ASP A 128 -3.16 13.03 -6.82
C ASP A 128 -1.85 12.24 -6.89
N LEU A 129 -1.92 10.90 -6.90
CA LEU A 129 -0.75 10.05 -7.09
C LEU A 129 -0.22 10.20 -8.51
N ASP A 130 1.09 10.12 -8.71
CA ASP A 130 1.64 9.98 -10.07
C ASP A 130 1.57 8.54 -10.58
N GLY A 131 1.90 8.34 -11.87
CA GLY A 131 1.89 7.02 -12.50
C GLY A 131 2.85 6.01 -11.85
N ASN A 132 3.99 6.47 -11.29
CA ASN A 132 4.94 5.61 -10.61
C ASN A 132 4.39 5.11 -9.29
N GLN A 133 3.82 6.01 -8.48
CA GLN A 133 3.20 5.65 -7.22
C GLN A 133 2.02 4.71 -7.44
N ALA A 134 1.16 5.01 -8.41
CA ALA A 134 0.02 4.16 -8.73
C ALA A 134 0.46 2.75 -9.17
N SER A 135 1.45 2.67 -10.05
CA SER A 135 2.01 1.39 -10.53
C SER A 135 2.72 0.62 -9.42
N GLY A 136 3.42 1.31 -8.52
CA GLY A 136 4.10 0.71 -7.37
C GLY A 136 3.10 0.10 -6.39
N LEU A 137 2.02 0.83 -6.09
CA LEU A 137 0.99 0.39 -5.16
C LEU A 137 0.18 -0.79 -5.69
N LEU A 138 -0.10 -0.84 -7.00
CA LEU A 138 -0.82 -1.95 -7.65
C LEU A 138 -0.19 -3.32 -7.39
N LYS A 139 1.13 -3.39 -7.19
CA LYS A 139 1.82 -4.65 -6.88
C LYS A 139 1.30 -5.31 -5.62
N TYR A 140 0.91 -4.51 -4.63
CA TYR A 140 0.50 -5.00 -3.32
C TYR A 140 -0.97 -5.41 -3.26
N MET A 141 -1.75 -5.24 -4.33
CA MET A 141 -3.19 -5.50 -4.30
C MET A 141 -3.52 -6.95 -3.96
N ASN A 142 -2.74 -7.92 -4.45
CA ASN A 142 -2.96 -9.33 -4.11
C ASN A 142 -2.60 -9.62 -2.64
N ASP A 143 -1.59 -8.96 -2.08
CA ASP A 143 -1.22 -9.10 -0.67
C ASP A 143 -2.30 -8.47 0.22
N PHE A 144 -2.78 -7.28 -0.14
CA PHE A 144 -3.86 -6.58 0.53
C PHE A 144 -5.18 -7.36 0.54
N LYS A 145 -5.55 -8.03 -0.56
CA LYS A 145 -6.73 -8.90 -0.61
C LYS A 145 -6.66 -10.06 0.38
N ARG A 146 -5.44 -10.54 0.68
CA ARG A 146 -5.19 -11.65 1.59
C ARG A 146 -5.10 -11.21 3.06
N MET A 147 -5.04 -9.91 3.34
CA MET A 147 -4.96 -9.42 4.72
C MET A 147 -6.26 -9.70 5.48
N GLY A 148 -6.12 -10.04 6.77
CA GLY A 148 -7.28 -10.24 7.64
C GLY A 148 -8.08 -8.95 7.85
N THR A 149 -7.38 -7.82 7.98
CA THR A 149 -8.03 -6.50 8.00
C THR A 149 -7.13 -5.45 7.38
N LEU A 150 -7.65 -4.71 6.41
CA LEU A 150 -6.98 -3.56 5.84
C LEU A 150 -7.92 -2.36 5.87
N ALA A 151 -7.54 -1.34 6.63
CA ALA A 151 -8.18 -0.03 6.54
C ALA A 151 -7.47 0.80 5.49
N ILE A 152 -8.22 1.43 4.58
CA ILE A 152 -7.67 2.28 3.52
C ILE A 152 -8.31 3.64 3.66
N TYR A 153 -7.48 4.67 3.80
CA TYR A 153 -7.92 6.03 3.96
C TYR A 153 -7.36 6.91 2.85
N GLN A 154 -8.24 7.67 2.20
CA GLN A 154 -7.82 8.92 1.59
C GLN A 154 -7.69 9.96 2.71
N VAL A 155 -6.50 10.52 2.85
CA VAL A 155 -6.18 11.52 3.87
C VAL A 155 -6.10 12.88 3.18
N MET A 156 -7.19 13.63 3.26
CA MET A 156 -7.23 15.01 2.81
C MET A 156 -6.54 15.89 3.86
N ILE A 157 -5.59 16.71 3.42
CA ILE A 157 -4.86 17.63 4.31
C ILE A 157 -5.23 19.05 3.94
N ASP A 158 -5.83 19.79 4.88
CA ASP A 158 -6.12 21.20 4.67
C ASP A 158 -4.81 21.98 4.50
N PRO A 159 -4.61 22.72 3.39
CA PRO A 159 -3.36 23.40 3.12
C PRO A 159 -3.07 24.52 4.13
N ASN A 160 -4.10 25.12 4.72
CA ASN A 160 -4.02 26.25 5.63
C ASN A 160 -3.90 25.80 7.10
N THR A 161 -4.74 24.84 7.52
CA THR A 161 -4.79 24.41 8.93
C THR A 161 -3.95 23.17 9.23
N LYS A 162 -3.55 22.42 8.18
CA LYS A 162 -2.89 21.10 8.29
C LYS A 162 -3.73 20.03 8.98
N GLU A 163 -5.03 20.26 9.13
CA GLU A 163 -5.94 19.26 9.68
C GLU A 163 -6.15 18.11 8.68
N LYS A 164 -6.18 16.89 9.20
CA LYS A 164 -6.43 15.68 8.42
C LYS A 164 -7.92 15.33 8.45
N ARG A 165 -8.48 15.05 7.28
CA ARG A 165 -9.79 14.39 7.14
C ARG A 165 -9.58 13.04 6.48
N TYR A 166 -10.13 12.02 7.12
CA TYR A 166 -10.03 10.63 6.68
C TYR A 166 -11.32 10.25 5.97
N GLN A 167 -11.19 9.71 4.77
CA GLN A 167 -12.29 9.11 4.04
C GLN A 167 -11.94 7.65 3.76
N ASP A 168 -12.81 6.75 4.24
CA ASP A 168 -12.68 5.32 3.97
C ASP A 168 -12.75 5.04 2.47
N MET A 169 -11.97 4.05 2.05
CA MET A 169 -11.94 3.55 0.68
C MET A 169 -12.00 2.03 0.68
N LEU A 170 -12.78 1.46 -0.22
CA LEU A 170 -12.79 0.01 -0.41
C LEU A 170 -11.60 -0.43 -1.27
N LEU A 171 -11.06 -1.62 -0.99
CA LEU A 171 -9.92 -2.17 -1.75
C LEU A 171 -10.22 -2.32 -3.25
N PHE A 172 -11.47 -2.66 -3.60
CA PHE A 172 -11.90 -2.71 -5.00
C PHE A 172 -11.82 -1.32 -5.67
N GLU A 173 -12.30 -0.28 -4.98
CA GLU A 173 -12.27 1.10 -5.48
C GLU A 173 -10.82 1.57 -5.64
N LEU A 174 -9.96 1.27 -4.67
CA LEU A 174 -8.53 1.55 -4.76
C LEU A 174 -7.93 0.92 -6.02
N ASN A 175 -8.14 -0.38 -6.24
CA ASN A 175 -7.58 -1.10 -7.37
C ASN A 175 -8.05 -0.50 -8.72
N GLN A 176 -9.33 -0.13 -8.81
CA GLN A 176 -9.88 0.53 -10.00
C GLN A 176 -9.24 1.90 -10.23
N GLN A 177 -9.24 2.78 -9.22
CA GLN A 177 -8.69 4.14 -9.34
C GLN A 177 -7.18 4.12 -9.66
N LEU A 178 -6.41 3.20 -9.09
CA LEU A 178 -4.99 3.05 -9.41
C LEU A 178 -4.80 2.60 -10.87
N SER A 179 -5.60 1.64 -11.33
CA SER A 179 -5.53 1.14 -12.72
C SER A 179 -5.83 2.25 -13.72
N ASP A 180 -6.87 3.04 -13.46
CA ASP A 180 -7.22 4.21 -14.26
C ASP A 180 -6.07 5.23 -14.25
N ARG A 181 -5.46 5.48 -13.09
CA ARG A 181 -4.37 6.44 -12.95
C ARG A 181 -3.13 6.04 -13.75
N VAL A 182 -2.77 4.76 -13.74
CA VAL A 182 -1.67 4.22 -14.57
C VAL A 182 -2.00 4.39 -16.05
N TYR A 183 -3.21 4.02 -16.47
CA TYR A 183 -3.66 4.16 -17.86
C TYR A 183 -3.58 5.60 -18.37
N TYR A 184 -4.06 6.57 -17.58
CA TYR A 184 -4.00 7.98 -17.95
C TYR A 184 -2.56 8.50 -18.01
N SER A 185 -1.70 8.08 -17.08
CA SER A 185 -0.28 8.48 -17.08
C SER A 185 0.43 7.99 -18.34
N MET A 186 0.22 6.72 -18.72
CA MET A 186 0.78 6.15 -19.96
C MET A 186 0.30 6.89 -21.22
N LYS A 187 -0.98 7.27 -21.28
CA LYS A 187 -1.50 8.05 -22.41
C LYS A 187 -0.84 9.43 -22.53
N GLN A 188 -0.68 10.12 -21.41
CA GLN A 188 -0.04 11.44 -21.38
C GLN A 188 1.42 11.36 -21.86
N GLU A 189 2.18 10.35 -21.42
CA GLU A 189 3.55 10.14 -21.88
C GLU A 189 3.64 9.88 -23.39
N GLN A 190 2.73 9.07 -23.95
CA GLN A 190 2.68 8.80 -25.38
C GLN A 190 2.39 10.07 -26.19
N GLU A 191 1.52 10.94 -25.68
CA GLU A 191 1.18 12.20 -26.34
C GLU A 191 2.36 13.19 -26.32
N ILE A 192 3.07 13.29 -25.20
CA ILE A 192 4.30 14.11 -25.09
C ILE A 192 5.34 13.63 -26.11
N VAL A 193 5.60 12.31 -26.16
CA VAL A 193 6.57 11.72 -27.12
C VAL A 193 6.16 12.00 -28.57
N ARG A 194 4.86 11.97 -28.87
CA ARG A 194 4.34 12.30 -30.21
C ARG A 194 4.58 13.77 -30.56
N GLN A 195 4.29 14.69 -29.64
CA GLN A 195 4.50 16.14 -29.84
C GLN A 195 5.99 16.46 -30.03
N GLU A 196 6.88 15.87 -29.21
CA GLU A 196 8.32 16.07 -29.35
C GLU A 196 8.88 15.57 -30.70
N ARG A 197 8.32 14.47 -31.23
CA ARG A 197 8.70 13.97 -32.57
C ARG A 197 8.24 14.89 -33.69
N GLN A 198 7.08 15.54 -33.52
CA GLN A 198 6.56 16.50 -34.50
C GLN A 198 7.33 17.83 -34.49
N LEU A 199 7.90 18.24 -33.36
CA LEU A 199 8.70 19.46 -33.23
C LEU A 199 10.17 19.30 -33.68
N LYS A 200 10.65 18.06 -33.83
CA LYS A 200 12.01 17.73 -34.31
C LYS A 200 12.07 17.43 -35.81
N LEU A 201 10.95 17.50 -36.52
CA LEU A 201 10.81 17.38 -37.97
C LEU A 201 10.47 18.75 -38.55
#